data_AF-A0A533RVG2-F1
#
_entry.id   AF-A0A533RVG2-F1
#
_cell.length_a   1.000
_cell.length_b   1.000
_cell.length_c   1.000
_cell.angle_alpha   90.00
_cell.angle_beta   90.00
_cell.angle_gamma   90.00
#
_symmetry.space_group_name_H-M   'P 1'
#
loop_
_entity.id
_entity.type
_entity.pdbx_description
1 polymer ?
#
loop_
_entity_poly.entity_id
_entity_poly.type
_entity_poly.pdbx_seq_one_letter_code
_entity_poly.pdbx_strand_id
1 'polypeptide(L)'
;MEPKKKILILTADAGFGHRSAALALDSALNERYGDLIQTEISNPLDDKRTPFFLRDSQSDYDRWIKNFPELYKFGYEASDALVPKVLLEQTLSTLLYDVIQDVLKKSQPDVVVSTYPLYQASMVSLTIRRKHKIPFYTVVTDLSTVHRLWFNSRVTGCFVPNRHVADLALSYGVPSEKITISGIPVHPDLVRETRSKNEIRQELGLQNDIPTILAVGSRRVEHLLDALNVINHFGSPIQLIVVAGKDDELY
;
A
#
# COMPACT_ATOMS: atom_id res chain seq x y z
N MET A 1 -3.76 34.15 -8.46
CA MET A 1 -3.32 33.04 -7.59
C MET A 1 -2.49 32.10 -8.45
N GLU A 2 -1.34 31.66 -7.97
CA GLU A 2 -0.56 30.63 -8.68
C GLU A 2 -1.39 29.34 -8.81
N PRO A 3 -1.21 28.56 -9.90
CA PRO A 3 -1.92 27.30 -10.05
C PRO A 3 -1.49 26.32 -8.95
N LYS A 4 -2.48 25.65 -8.34
CA LYS A 4 -2.24 24.62 -7.33
C LYS A 4 -1.37 23.50 -7.89
N LYS A 5 -0.42 23.02 -7.09
CA LYS A 5 0.43 21.88 -7.44
C LYS A 5 -0.36 20.59 -7.38
N LYS A 6 -0.29 19.78 -8.43
CA LYS A 6 -1.04 18.52 -8.54
C LYS A 6 -0.22 17.34 -8.02
N ILE A 7 -0.76 16.63 -7.03
CA ILE A 7 -0.15 15.44 -6.44
C ILE A 7 -1.01 14.22 -6.80
N LEU A 8 -0.46 13.31 -7.59
CA LEU A 8 -1.10 12.04 -7.91
C LEU A 8 -0.63 10.95 -6.95
N ILE A 9 -1.56 10.31 -6.26
CA ILE A 9 -1.31 9.20 -5.33
C ILE A 9 -1.77 7.91 -6.01
N LEU A 10 -0.82 7.05 -6.36
CA LEU A 10 -1.07 5.73 -6.94
C LEU A 10 -1.25 4.70 -5.83
N THR A 11 -2.34 3.93 -5.89
CA THR A 11 -2.68 2.90 -4.89
C THR A 11 -3.25 1.63 -5.53
N ALA A 12 -3.61 0.65 -4.71
CA ALA A 12 -4.36 -0.54 -5.12
C ALA A 12 -5.27 -1.04 -3.98
N ASP A 13 -6.34 -1.75 -4.35
CA ASP A 13 -7.32 -2.33 -3.43
C ASP A 13 -6.94 -3.74 -2.91
N ALA A 14 -5.67 -4.09 -2.96
CA ALA A 14 -5.14 -5.35 -2.47
C ALA A 14 -5.10 -5.39 -0.91
N GLY A 15 -6.26 -5.36 -0.26
CA GLY A 15 -6.39 -5.59 1.19
C GLY A 15 -6.67 -4.35 2.01
N PHE A 16 -7.15 -3.28 1.37
CA PHE A 16 -7.47 -1.97 1.93
C PHE A 16 -6.32 -1.23 2.63
N GLY A 17 -5.27 -1.90 3.14
CA GLY A 17 -4.13 -1.24 3.81
C GLY A 17 -3.42 -0.22 2.92
N HIS A 18 -3.13 -0.55 1.67
CA HIS A 18 -2.50 0.36 0.71
C HIS A 18 -3.37 1.58 0.38
N ARG A 19 -4.70 1.38 0.24
CA ARG A 19 -5.65 2.48 0.01
C ARG A 19 -5.81 3.34 1.26
N SER A 20 -5.86 2.75 2.45
CA SER A 20 -5.89 3.48 3.71
C SER A 20 -4.66 4.38 3.87
N ALA A 21 -3.47 3.89 3.49
CA ALA A 21 -2.26 4.72 3.47
C ALA A 21 -2.36 5.87 2.44
N ALA A 22 -2.94 5.64 1.26
CA ALA A 22 -3.16 6.69 0.26
C ALA A 22 -4.15 7.76 0.75
N LEU A 23 -5.25 7.35 1.40
CA LEU A 23 -6.24 8.25 2.00
C LEU A 23 -5.65 9.05 3.18
N ALA A 24 -4.80 8.41 3.99
CA ALA A 24 -4.09 9.09 5.07
C ALA A 24 -3.14 10.18 4.54
N LEU A 25 -2.38 9.88 3.47
CA LEU A 25 -1.53 10.86 2.79
C LEU A 25 -2.36 12.01 2.22
N ASP A 26 -3.44 11.70 1.50
CA ASP A 26 -4.35 12.69 0.92
C ASP A 26 -4.90 13.65 1.99
N SER A 27 -5.38 13.10 3.11
CA SER A 27 -5.95 13.87 4.21
C SER A 27 -4.90 14.76 4.87
N ALA A 28 -3.71 14.21 5.18
CA ALA A 28 -2.62 14.97 5.79
C ALA A 28 -2.08 16.08 4.89
N LEU A 29 -2.01 15.83 3.57
CA LEU A 29 -1.57 16.80 2.58
C LEU A 29 -2.58 17.94 2.43
N ASN A 30 -3.87 17.63 2.32
CA ASN A 30 -4.91 18.66 2.20
C ASN A 30 -5.05 19.49 3.48
N GLU A 31 -4.93 18.89 4.65
CA GLU A 31 -4.95 19.60 5.93
C GLU A 31 -3.81 20.62 6.04
N ARG A 32 -2.60 20.24 5.60
CA ARG A 32 -1.41 21.09 5.74
C ARG A 32 -1.22 22.09 4.62
N TYR A 33 -1.66 21.75 3.40
CA TYR A 33 -1.31 22.50 2.19
C TYR A 33 -2.48 22.68 1.21
N GLY A 34 -3.73 22.44 1.61
CA GLY A 34 -4.90 22.41 0.70
C GLY A 34 -5.11 23.65 -0.17
N ASP A 35 -4.61 24.82 0.25
CA ASP A 35 -4.63 26.04 -0.57
C ASP A 35 -3.60 26.04 -1.71
N LEU A 36 -2.52 25.29 -1.55
CA LEU A 36 -1.36 25.24 -2.47
C LEU A 36 -1.38 24.02 -3.38
N ILE A 37 -2.10 22.96 -3.02
CA ILE A 37 -2.07 21.69 -3.73
C ILE A 37 -3.47 21.19 -4.10
N GLN A 38 -3.51 20.28 -5.06
CA GLN A 38 -4.65 19.44 -5.37
C GLN A 38 -4.16 17.99 -5.43
N THR A 39 -4.82 17.11 -4.70
CA THR A 39 -4.51 15.69 -4.69
C THR A 39 -5.49 14.89 -5.56
N GLU A 40 -5.02 13.79 -6.12
CA GLU A 40 -5.83 12.81 -6.86
C GLU A 40 -5.37 11.40 -6.48
N ILE A 41 -6.28 10.54 -6.03
CA ILE A 41 -5.97 9.13 -5.77
C ILE A 41 -6.41 8.30 -6.99
N SER A 42 -5.49 7.53 -7.55
CA SER A 42 -5.77 6.65 -8.69
C SER A 42 -5.33 5.22 -8.39
N ASN A 43 -6.17 4.27 -8.79
CA ASN A 43 -5.82 2.85 -8.82
C ASN A 43 -5.69 2.39 -10.29
N PRO A 44 -4.46 2.40 -10.86
CA PRO A 44 -4.21 1.90 -12.21
C PRO A 44 -4.77 0.50 -12.48
N LEU A 45 -4.85 -0.37 -11.47
CA LEU A 45 -5.36 -1.73 -11.64
C LEU A 45 -6.86 -1.79 -11.96
N ASP A 46 -7.64 -0.72 -11.78
CA ASP A 46 -9.06 -0.71 -12.15
C ASP A 46 -9.26 -0.63 -13.68
N ASP A 47 -8.29 -0.11 -14.44
CA ASP A 47 -8.37 0.06 -15.89
C ASP A 47 -8.43 -1.29 -16.61
N LYS A 48 -9.47 -1.55 -17.42
CA LYS A 48 -9.76 -2.85 -18.09
C LYS A 48 -8.59 -3.46 -18.88
N ARG A 49 -7.59 -2.66 -19.26
CA ARG A 49 -6.38 -3.13 -19.95
C ARG A 49 -5.39 -3.80 -19.01
N THR A 50 -5.48 -3.54 -17.69
CA THR A 50 -4.65 -4.23 -16.72
C THR A 50 -5.06 -5.69 -16.62
N PRO A 51 -4.10 -6.62 -16.70
CA PRO A 51 -4.41 -8.03 -16.58
C PRO A 51 -5.06 -8.37 -15.23
N PHE A 52 -6.11 -9.21 -15.27
CA PHE A 52 -6.94 -9.51 -14.08
C PHE A 52 -6.12 -10.08 -12.91
N PHE A 53 -5.08 -10.86 -13.20
CA PHE A 53 -4.23 -11.51 -12.20
C PHE A 53 -3.34 -10.52 -11.42
N LEU A 54 -3.19 -9.27 -11.90
CA LEU A 54 -2.61 -8.16 -11.11
C LEU A 54 -3.62 -7.55 -10.14
N ARG A 55 -4.92 -7.62 -10.45
CA ARG A 55 -5.99 -7.10 -9.61
C ARG A 55 -6.32 -8.05 -8.47
N ASP A 56 -6.30 -9.34 -8.78
CA ASP A 56 -6.52 -10.45 -7.84
C ASP A 56 -5.21 -11.00 -7.27
N SER A 57 -4.11 -10.23 -7.32
CA SER A 57 -2.88 -10.59 -6.61
C SER A 57 -3.14 -10.39 -5.12
N GLN A 58 -3.74 -11.42 -4.50
CA GLN A 58 -4.03 -11.52 -3.07
C GLN A 58 -2.75 -11.63 -2.23
N SER A 59 -1.77 -10.77 -2.46
CA SER A 59 -0.42 -10.84 -1.86
C SER A 59 0.40 -12.10 -2.21
N ASP A 60 -0.19 -13.13 -2.84
CA ASP A 60 0.52 -14.34 -3.27
C ASP A 60 1.14 -14.20 -4.66
N TYR A 61 2.30 -13.53 -4.68
CA TYR A 61 3.21 -13.49 -5.84
C TYR A 61 3.63 -14.89 -6.31
N ASP A 62 3.70 -15.87 -5.41
CA ASP A 62 3.99 -17.27 -5.76
C ASP A 62 2.96 -17.87 -6.73
N ARG A 63 1.68 -17.48 -6.58
CA ARG A 63 0.62 -17.85 -7.54
C ARG A 63 0.85 -17.18 -8.89
N TRP A 64 1.37 -15.96 -8.89
CA TRP A 64 1.72 -15.20 -10.09
C TRP A 64 2.86 -15.86 -10.87
N ILE A 65 3.98 -16.18 -10.20
CA ILE A 65 5.11 -16.89 -10.82
C ILE A 65 4.65 -18.23 -11.41
N LYS A 66 3.85 -18.99 -10.66
CA LYS A 66 3.31 -20.29 -11.12
C LYS A 66 2.44 -20.17 -12.37
N ASN A 67 1.73 -19.06 -12.54
CA ASN A 67 0.86 -18.79 -13.68
C ASN A 67 1.60 -18.20 -14.90
N PHE A 68 2.88 -17.85 -14.78
CA PHE A 68 3.73 -17.36 -15.88
C PHE A 68 4.91 -18.31 -16.12
N PRO A 69 4.71 -19.38 -16.93
CA PRO A 69 5.74 -20.39 -17.18
C PRO A 69 7.05 -19.83 -17.72
N GLU A 70 6.99 -18.71 -18.45
CA GLU A 70 8.17 -18.03 -19.01
C GLU A 70 9.02 -17.37 -17.92
N LEU A 71 8.39 -16.73 -16.91
CA LEU A 71 9.09 -16.19 -15.74
C LEU A 71 9.76 -17.30 -14.93
N TYR A 72 9.08 -18.44 -14.78
CA TYR A 72 9.59 -19.60 -14.06
C TYR A 72 10.74 -20.29 -14.80
N LYS A 73 10.59 -20.52 -16.12
CA LYS A 73 11.64 -21.15 -16.95
C LYS A 73 12.91 -20.32 -17.02
N PHE A 74 12.81 -19.01 -17.24
CA PHE A 74 13.98 -18.13 -17.27
C PHE A 74 14.63 -17.96 -15.88
N GLY A 75 13.85 -17.97 -14.81
CA GLY A 75 14.37 -17.90 -13.44
C GLY A 75 15.10 -19.17 -12.99
N TYR A 76 14.72 -20.35 -13.52
CA TYR A 76 15.39 -21.62 -13.20
C TYR A 76 16.70 -21.80 -13.98
N GLU A 77 16.80 -21.25 -15.20
CA GLU A 77 18.02 -21.27 -16.01
C GLU A 77 19.05 -20.20 -15.58
N ALA A 78 18.60 -19.13 -14.89
CA ALA A 78 19.45 -18.07 -14.37
C ALA A 78 19.43 -18.05 -12.85
N SER A 79 20.33 -18.83 -12.22
CA SER A 79 20.39 -19.14 -10.80
C SER A 79 20.72 -17.99 -9.83
N ASP A 80 20.40 -16.74 -10.15
CA ASP A 80 20.65 -15.56 -9.31
C ASP A 80 19.35 -14.76 -9.09
N ALA A 81 19.01 -14.50 -7.82
CA ALA A 81 17.82 -13.74 -7.40
C ALA A 81 17.70 -12.31 -8.00
N LEU A 82 18.74 -11.81 -8.69
CA LEU A 82 18.71 -10.57 -9.45
C LEU A 82 17.95 -10.69 -10.78
N VAL A 83 18.07 -11.82 -11.47
CA VAL A 83 17.51 -12.04 -12.81
C VAL A 83 15.97 -12.11 -12.78
N PRO A 84 15.32 -12.82 -11.84
CA PRO A 84 13.87 -12.82 -11.70
C PRO A 84 13.29 -11.42 -11.46
N LYS A 85 13.98 -10.55 -10.69
CA LYS A 85 13.51 -9.18 -10.45
C LYS A 85 13.48 -8.36 -11.74
N VAL A 86 14.59 -8.34 -12.50
CA VAL A 86 14.69 -7.48 -13.69
C VAL A 86 13.64 -7.88 -14.72
N LEU A 87 13.46 -9.19 -14.93
CA LEU A 87 12.44 -9.72 -15.84
C LEU A 87 11.02 -9.34 -15.37
N LEU A 88 10.76 -9.43 -14.07
CA LEU A 88 9.49 -9.02 -13.48
C LEU A 88 9.24 -7.52 -13.64
N GLU A 89 10.23 -6.67 -13.35
CA GLU A 89 10.13 -5.23 -13.52
C GLU A 89 9.88 -4.86 -14.99
N GLN A 90 10.52 -5.54 -15.94
CA GLN A 90 10.28 -5.37 -17.37
C GLN A 90 8.86 -5.79 -17.77
N THR A 91 8.39 -6.92 -17.24
CA THR A 91 7.04 -7.44 -17.48
C THR A 91 5.99 -6.46 -16.95
N LEU A 92 6.10 -6.05 -15.68
CA LEU A 92 5.22 -5.05 -15.06
C LEU A 92 5.28 -3.71 -15.78
N SER A 93 6.49 -3.25 -16.15
CA SER A 93 6.67 -2.03 -16.91
C SER A 93 5.95 -2.08 -18.26
N THR A 94 5.90 -3.25 -18.91
CA THR A 94 5.25 -3.42 -20.21
C THR A 94 3.73 -3.49 -20.04
N LEU A 95 3.25 -4.34 -19.14
CA LEU A 95 1.82 -4.55 -18.88
C LEU A 95 1.10 -3.29 -18.39
N LEU A 96 1.78 -2.45 -17.63
CA LEU A 96 1.21 -1.24 -17.03
C LEU A 96 1.57 0.04 -17.79
N TYR A 97 2.35 -0.03 -18.88
CA TYR A 97 2.89 1.14 -19.58
C TYR A 97 1.78 2.09 -20.02
N ASP A 98 0.85 1.60 -20.85
CA ASP A 98 -0.20 2.44 -21.45
C ASP A 98 -1.16 2.99 -20.40
N VAL A 99 -1.51 2.17 -19.41
CA VAL A 99 -2.41 2.56 -18.33
C VAL A 99 -1.80 3.68 -17.49
N ILE A 100 -0.56 3.51 -17.01
CA ILE A 100 0.13 4.54 -16.23
C ILE A 100 0.38 5.78 -17.09
N GLN A 101 0.73 5.60 -18.37
CA GLN A 101 0.93 6.73 -19.28
C GLN A 101 -0.35 7.57 -19.43
N ASP A 102 -1.50 6.92 -19.57
CA ASP A 102 -2.79 7.60 -19.68
C ASP A 102 -3.21 8.28 -18.38
N VAL A 103 -3.00 7.63 -17.23
CA VAL A 103 -3.21 8.24 -15.91
C VAL A 103 -2.39 9.53 -15.79
N LEU A 104 -1.10 9.48 -16.14
CA LEU A 104 -0.23 10.67 -16.10
C LEU A 104 -0.61 11.75 -17.12
N LYS A 105 -1.09 11.37 -18.32
CA LYS A 105 -1.55 12.33 -19.34
C LYS A 105 -2.82 13.05 -18.90
N LYS A 106 -3.75 12.35 -18.23
CA LYS A 106 -5.02 12.89 -17.75
C LYS A 106 -4.84 13.79 -16.53
N SER A 107 -4.10 13.32 -15.53
CA SER A 107 -3.89 14.06 -14.27
C SER A 107 -2.91 15.24 -14.45
N GLN A 108 -1.93 15.11 -15.33
CA GLN A 108 -0.80 16.05 -15.49
C GLN A 108 -0.19 16.46 -14.14
N PRO A 109 0.35 15.50 -13.35
CA PRO A 109 0.76 15.76 -11.99
C PRO A 109 2.12 16.46 -11.94
N ASP A 110 2.30 17.34 -10.96
CA ASP A 110 3.59 17.91 -10.60
C ASP A 110 4.42 16.92 -9.79
N VAL A 111 3.79 16.03 -9.01
CA VAL A 111 4.44 15.01 -8.17
C VAL A 111 3.60 13.73 -8.17
N VAL A 112 4.26 12.57 -8.15
CA VAL A 112 3.61 11.27 -7.99
C VAL A 112 4.11 10.59 -6.72
N VAL A 113 3.19 9.99 -5.96
CA VAL A 113 3.48 9.16 -4.79
C VAL A 113 2.82 7.81 -5.00
N SER A 114 3.51 6.69 -4.71
CA SER A 114 2.92 5.35 -4.77
C SER A 114 2.87 4.71 -3.38
N THR A 115 1.70 4.19 -2.99
CA THR A 115 1.51 3.35 -1.80
C THR A 115 1.36 1.87 -2.15
N TYR A 116 1.83 1.46 -3.33
CA TYR A 116 1.75 0.08 -3.81
C TYR A 116 3.03 -0.36 -4.57
N PRO A 117 3.50 -1.62 -4.46
CA PRO A 117 4.80 -2.05 -4.99
C PRO A 117 4.84 -2.34 -6.50
N LEU A 118 3.73 -2.35 -7.23
CA LEU A 118 3.75 -2.79 -8.64
C LEU A 118 4.02 -1.67 -9.66
N TYR A 119 4.01 -0.40 -9.23
CA TYR A 119 4.04 0.75 -10.15
C TYR A 119 5.44 1.35 -10.36
N GLN A 120 6.43 0.92 -9.59
CA GLN A 120 7.75 1.55 -9.53
C GLN A 120 8.47 1.43 -10.86
N ALA A 121 8.49 0.22 -11.45
CA ALA A 121 9.15 -0.05 -12.72
C ALA A 121 8.52 0.73 -13.89
N SER A 122 7.20 0.74 -13.99
CA SER A 122 6.47 1.46 -15.05
C SER A 122 6.60 2.99 -14.92
N MET A 123 6.53 3.52 -13.70
CA MET A 123 6.76 4.96 -13.44
C MET A 123 8.18 5.38 -13.80
N VAL A 124 9.18 4.59 -13.43
CA VAL A 124 10.58 4.86 -13.75
C VAL A 124 10.84 4.78 -15.26
N SER A 125 10.29 3.79 -15.97
CA SER A 125 10.48 3.69 -17.42
C SER A 125 9.82 4.84 -18.18
N LEU A 126 8.65 5.31 -17.73
CA LEU A 126 7.94 6.45 -18.31
C LEU A 126 8.63 7.79 -18.05
N THR A 127 9.26 7.97 -16.89
CA THR A 127 9.98 9.22 -16.56
C THR A 127 11.29 9.36 -17.32
N ILE A 128 11.98 8.27 -17.63
CA ILE A 128 13.20 8.28 -18.47
C ILE A 128 12.90 8.83 -19.88
N ARG A 129 11.72 8.53 -20.42
CA ARG A 129 11.33 8.92 -21.79
C ARG A 129 10.75 10.32 -21.90
N ARG A 130 10.55 11.02 -20.78
CA ARG A 130 9.91 12.35 -20.75
C ARG A 130 10.95 13.48 -20.70
N LYS A 131 10.66 14.57 -21.42
CA LYS A 131 11.46 15.81 -21.38
C LYS A 131 11.42 16.48 -20.00
N HIS A 132 10.29 16.37 -19.29
CA HIS A 132 10.13 16.85 -17.93
C HIS A 132 10.06 15.64 -16.98
N LYS A 133 10.98 15.59 -16.02
CA LYS A 133 10.99 14.55 -14.98
C LYS A 133 9.98 14.94 -13.90
N ILE A 134 8.96 14.11 -13.73
CA ILE A 134 8.01 14.23 -12.63
C ILE A 134 8.64 13.53 -11.40
N PRO A 135 8.84 14.23 -10.27
CA PRO A 135 9.26 13.60 -9.02
C PRO A 135 8.36 12.43 -8.65
N PHE A 136 8.97 11.29 -8.31
CA PHE A 136 8.26 10.06 -7.99
C PHE A 136 8.72 9.50 -6.65
N TYR A 137 7.82 9.42 -5.69
CA TYR A 137 8.08 8.92 -4.34
C TYR A 137 7.38 7.59 -4.10
N THR A 138 8.03 6.72 -3.34
CA THR A 138 7.44 5.47 -2.86
C THR A 138 7.19 5.58 -1.36
N VAL A 139 6.03 5.12 -0.90
CA VAL A 139 5.71 4.98 0.52
C VAL A 139 5.44 3.50 0.79
N VAL A 140 6.39 2.84 1.45
CA VAL A 140 6.32 1.41 1.76
C VAL A 140 5.35 1.19 2.90
N THR A 141 4.34 0.36 2.65
CA THR A 141 3.27 0.05 3.62
C THR A 141 3.44 -1.33 4.27
N ASP A 142 4.46 -2.10 3.88
CA ASP A 142 4.72 -3.45 4.38
C ASP A 142 5.71 -3.37 5.56
N LEU A 143 5.41 -4.05 6.67
CA LEU A 143 6.18 -3.92 7.93
C LEU A 143 7.34 -4.91 8.08
N SER A 144 7.12 -6.17 7.68
CA SER A 144 8.02 -7.30 7.94
C SER A 144 8.38 -8.04 6.66
N THR A 145 7.39 -8.60 5.96
CA THR A 145 7.59 -9.27 4.68
C THR A 145 7.50 -8.26 3.55
N VAL A 146 8.61 -7.57 3.26
CA VAL A 146 8.64 -6.50 2.25
C VAL A 146 9.10 -7.03 0.90
N HIS A 147 8.25 -6.88 -0.11
CA HIS A 147 8.58 -7.31 -1.46
C HIS A 147 9.62 -6.40 -2.12
N ARG A 148 10.59 -7.01 -2.83
CA ARG A 148 11.70 -6.28 -3.49
C ARG A 148 11.24 -5.25 -4.53
N LEU A 149 10.01 -5.40 -5.05
CA LEU A 149 9.39 -4.48 -6.01
C LEU A 149 9.14 -3.07 -5.47
N TRP A 150 9.04 -2.91 -4.14
CA TRP A 150 9.00 -1.58 -3.52
C TRP A 150 10.23 -0.72 -3.86
N PHE A 151 11.37 -1.36 -4.12
CA PHE A 151 12.66 -0.69 -4.13
C PHE A 151 13.21 -0.51 -5.54
N ASN A 152 13.33 0.75 -5.95
CA ASN A 152 13.95 1.14 -7.20
C ASN A 152 14.86 2.36 -6.98
N SER A 153 16.12 2.27 -7.40
CA SER A 153 17.13 3.31 -7.15
C SER A 153 16.85 4.64 -7.86
N ARG A 154 15.98 4.63 -8.88
CA ARG A 154 15.64 5.80 -9.70
C ARG A 154 14.46 6.62 -9.17
N VAL A 155 13.81 6.21 -8.08
CA VAL A 155 12.81 7.05 -7.41
C VAL A 155 13.45 8.34 -6.89
N THR A 156 12.64 9.37 -6.69
CA THR A 156 13.05 10.63 -6.05
C THR A 156 13.27 10.42 -4.55
N GLY A 157 12.40 9.66 -3.90
CA GLY A 157 12.52 9.31 -2.49
C GLY A 157 11.73 8.06 -2.12
N CYS A 158 12.14 7.40 -1.03
CA CYS A 158 11.56 6.17 -0.51
C CYS A 158 11.28 6.34 0.99
N PHE A 159 10.00 6.43 1.34
CA PHE A 159 9.53 6.48 2.72
C PHE A 159 9.29 5.06 3.22
N VAL A 160 9.90 4.70 4.35
CA VAL A 160 9.87 3.34 4.91
C VAL A 160 9.35 3.36 6.35
N PRO A 161 8.71 2.27 6.81
CA PRO A 161 8.02 2.28 8.09
C PRO A 161 8.94 2.13 9.30
N ASN A 162 10.09 1.49 9.13
CA ASN A 162 11.01 1.19 10.24
C ASN A 162 12.44 0.98 9.73
N ARG A 163 13.37 0.77 10.67
CA ARG A 163 14.80 0.57 10.37
C ARG A 163 15.07 -0.70 9.56
N HIS A 164 14.37 -1.79 9.86
CA HIS A 164 14.52 -3.06 9.14
C HIS A 164 14.23 -2.88 7.64
N VAL A 165 13.14 -2.20 7.31
CA VAL A 165 12.77 -1.92 5.91
C VAL A 165 13.74 -0.92 5.24
N ALA A 166 14.30 0.02 6.01
CA ALA A 166 15.37 0.90 5.51
C ALA A 166 16.62 0.12 5.11
N ASP A 167 17.05 -0.85 5.94
CA ASP A 167 18.20 -1.70 5.65
C ASP A 167 17.94 -2.61 4.44
N LEU A 168 16.70 -3.09 4.25
CA LEU A 168 16.28 -3.78 3.02
C LEU A 168 16.31 -2.87 1.79
N ALA A 169 15.84 -1.62 1.90
CA ALA A 169 15.89 -0.67 0.80
C ALA A 169 17.34 -0.40 0.35
N LEU A 170 18.26 -0.26 1.31
CA LEU A 170 19.70 -0.13 1.07
C LEU A 170 20.28 -1.36 0.37
N SER A 171 19.98 -2.56 0.89
CA SER A 171 20.49 -3.82 0.31
C SER A 171 19.97 -4.06 -1.12
N TYR A 172 18.81 -3.51 -1.46
CA TYR A 172 18.26 -3.52 -2.82
C TYR A 172 18.64 -2.32 -3.69
N GLY A 173 19.57 -1.48 -3.22
CA GLY A 173 20.25 -0.47 -4.02
C GLY A 173 19.56 0.89 -4.05
N VAL A 174 18.62 1.18 -3.15
CA VAL A 174 18.11 2.55 -2.97
C VAL A 174 19.19 3.37 -2.26
N PRO A 175 19.63 4.52 -2.81
CA PRO A 175 20.62 5.37 -2.15
C PRO A 175 20.15 5.85 -0.77
N SER A 176 21.05 5.91 0.21
CA SER A 176 20.71 6.23 1.61
C SER A 176 20.10 7.61 1.76
N GLU A 177 20.55 8.58 0.97
CA GLU A 177 20.04 9.96 0.94
C GLU A 177 18.60 10.07 0.43
N LYS A 178 18.08 9.01 -0.22
CA LYS A 178 16.70 8.94 -0.68
C LYS A 178 15.77 8.21 0.28
N ILE A 179 16.30 7.57 1.32
CA ILE A 179 15.52 6.78 2.27
C ILE A 179 15.16 7.66 3.46
N THR A 180 13.88 7.68 3.81
CA THR A 180 13.37 8.37 5.00
C THR A 180 12.53 7.41 5.83
N ILE A 181 12.90 7.19 7.09
CA ILE A 181 12.09 6.41 8.02
C ILE A 181 10.98 7.31 8.55
N SER A 182 9.75 7.11 8.07
CA SER A 182 8.58 7.94 8.40
C SER A 182 7.50 7.22 9.22
N GLY A 183 7.55 5.89 9.29
CA GLY A 183 6.38 5.10 9.69
C GLY A 183 5.39 4.89 8.54
N ILE A 184 4.33 4.12 8.81
CA ILE A 184 3.21 3.96 7.87
C ILE A 184 2.27 5.16 8.04
N PRO A 185 1.81 5.79 6.94
CA PRO A 185 0.79 6.82 7.03
C PRO A 185 -0.48 6.29 7.68
N VAL A 186 -0.93 6.97 8.73
CA VAL A 186 -2.22 6.73 9.40
C VAL A 186 -3.08 7.98 9.28
N HIS A 187 -4.40 7.82 9.28
CA HIS A 187 -5.32 8.94 9.12
C HIS A 187 -5.08 10.00 10.22
N PRO A 188 -4.99 11.30 9.90
CA PRO A 188 -4.71 12.34 10.90
C PRO A 188 -5.69 12.37 12.09
N ASP A 189 -6.95 11.96 11.88
CA ASP A 189 -7.95 11.85 12.96
C ASP A 189 -7.52 10.88 14.07
N LEU A 190 -6.78 9.81 13.74
CA LEU A 190 -6.28 8.88 14.76
C LEU A 190 -5.29 9.54 15.71
N VAL A 191 -4.51 10.51 15.21
CA VAL A 191 -3.54 11.26 16.03
C VAL A 191 -4.24 12.38 16.81
N ARG A 192 -5.37 12.88 16.32
CA ARG A 192 -6.19 13.90 16.98
C ARG A 192 -7.17 13.35 18.02
N GLU A 193 -7.26 12.03 18.17
CA GLU A 193 -8.10 11.45 19.20
C GLU A 193 -7.66 11.93 20.58
N THR A 194 -8.55 12.65 21.27
CA THR A 194 -8.29 13.27 22.57
C THR A 194 -9.16 12.69 23.67
N ARG A 195 -10.19 11.91 23.32
CA ARG A 195 -11.06 11.26 24.29
C ARG A 195 -10.28 10.21 25.06
N SER A 196 -10.61 10.09 26.34
CA SER A 196 -10.12 9.04 27.20
C SER A 196 -10.67 7.68 26.78
N LYS A 197 -9.96 6.62 27.15
CA LYS A 197 -10.40 5.23 26.93
C LYS A 197 -11.82 4.98 27.47
N ASN A 198 -12.19 5.61 28.59
CA ASN A 198 -13.50 5.41 29.23
C ASN A 198 -14.62 6.16 28.50
N GLU A 199 -14.36 7.35 27.96
CA GLU A 199 -15.33 8.08 27.14
C GLU A 199 -15.66 7.28 25.86
N ILE A 200 -14.63 6.82 25.14
CA ILE A 200 -14.81 6.00 23.93
C ILE A 200 -15.60 4.72 24.25
N ARG A 201 -15.31 4.07 25.38
CA ARG A 201 -16.05 2.89 25.81
C ARG A 201 -17.53 3.19 26.07
N GLN A 202 -17.82 4.26 26.80
CA GLN A 202 -19.21 4.66 27.09
C GLN A 202 -19.98 4.97 25.81
N GLU A 203 -19.37 5.71 24.87
CA GLU A 203 -19.99 6.01 23.57
C GLU A 203 -20.30 4.76 22.75
N LEU A 204 -19.44 3.73 22.84
CA LEU A 204 -19.63 2.44 22.17
C LEU A 204 -20.50 1.46 22.98
N GLY A 205 -21.05 1.86 24.13
CA GLY A 205 -21.86 0.98 24.99
C GLY A 205 -21.07 -0.10 25.73
N LEU A 206 -19.75 0.10 25.90
CA LEU A 206 -18.83 -0.83 26.55
C LEU A 206 -18.65 -0.49 28.04
N GLN A 207 -18.46 -1.53 28.85
CA GLN A 207 -18.14 -1.42 30.26
C GLN A 207 -16.66 -1.07 30.48
N ASN A 208 -16.37 -0.17 31.43
CA ASN A 208 -15.04 0.38 31.66
C ASN A 208 -14.04 -0.63 32.25
N ASP A 209 -14.52 -1.51 33.13
CA ASP A 209 -13.68 -2.40 33.92
C ASP A 209 -13.60 -3.83 33.36
N ILE A 210 -14.25 -4.10 32.22
CA ILE A 210 -14.17 -5.40 31.56
C ILE A 210 -13.11 -5.38 30.45
N PRO A 211 -12.16 -6.34 30.42
CA PRO A 211 -11.25 -6.53 29.30
C PRO A 211 -11.99 -6.58 27.97
N THR A 212 -11.55 -5.78 27.01
CA THR A 212 -12.20 -5.66 25.69
C THR A 212 -11.25 -6.12 24.63
N ILE A 213 -11.68 -7.08 23.80
CA ILE A 213 -10.95 -7.59 22.65
C ILE A 213 -11.57 -6.96 21.41
N LEU A 214 -10.73 -6.28 20.62
CA LEU A 214 -11.09 -5.84 19.27
C LEU A 214 -10.61 -6.90 18.28
N ALA A 215 -11.56 -7.57 17.64
CA ALA A 215 -11.31 -8.51 16.56
C ALA A 215 -11.65 -7.85 15.23
N VAL A 216 -10.63 -7.62 14.40
CA VAL A 216 -10.81 -7.03 13.07
C VAL A 216 -10.76 -8.13 12.04
N GLY A 217 -11.92 -8.41 11.45
CA GLY A 217 -12.10 -9.38 10.39
C GLY A 217 -12.12 -8.75 9.00
N SER A 218 -12.04 -9.64 8.02
CA SER A 218 -12.36 -9.39 6.62
C SER A 218 -12.54 -10.75 5.94
N ARG A 219 -12.99 -10.76 4.68
CA ARG A 219 -13.02 -11.97 3.83
C ARG A 219 -11.69 -12.71 3.70
N ARG A 220 -10.59 -12.13 4.21
CA ARG A 220 -9.22 -12.69 4.18
C ARG A 220 -8.78 -13.29 5.51
N VAL A 221 -9.54 -13.07 6.58
CA VAL A 221 -9.21 -13.60 7.91
C VAL A 221 -9.99 -14.90 8.07
N GLU A 222 -9.33 -16.01 7.71
CA GLU A 222 -9.88 -17.35 7.93
C GLU A 222 -9.92 -17.67 9.42
N HIS A 223 -10.87 -18.53 9.83
CA HIS A 223 -11.00 -19.02 11.20
C HIS A 223 -11.22 -17.95 12.28
N LEU A 224 -11.59 -16.72 11.91
CA LEU A 224 -11.89 -15.67 12.88
C LEU A 224 -12.99 -16.12 13.85
N LEU A 225 -14.09 -16.65 13.31
CA LEU A 225 -15.20 -17.14 14.13
C LEU A 225 -14.79 -18.28 15.07
N ASP A 226 -13.92 -19.18 14.62
CA ASP A 226 -13.40 -20.27 15.48
C ASP A 226 -12.61 -19.69 16.66
N ALA A 227 -11.72 -18.73 16.40
CA ALA A 227 -10.97 -18.05 17.45
C ALA A 227 -11.89 -17.27 18.41
N LEU A 228 -12.90 -16.58 17.87
CA LEU A 228 -13.88 -15.83 18.66
C LEU A 228 -14.75 -16.77 19.51
N ASN A 229 -15.10 -17.94 19.01
CA ASN A 229 -15.82 -18.97 19.78
C ASN A 229 -14.97 -19.46 20.96
N VAL A 230 -13.66 -19.71 20.76
CA VAL A 230 -12.77 -20.08 21.88
C VAL A 230 -12.71 -18.96 22.92
N ILE A 231 -12.58 -17.70 22.48
CA ILE A 231 -12.57 -16.54 23.36
C ILE A 231 -13.89 -16.44 24.15
N ASN A 232 -15.04 -16.63 23.50
CA ASN A 232 -16.36 -16.58 24.14
C ASN A 232 -16.54 -17.68 25.21
N HIS A 233 -15.88 -18.82 25.05
CA HIS A 233 -15.91 -19.93 26.02
C HIS A 233 -14.81 -19.85 27.10
N PHE A 234 -14.03 -18.76 27.15
CA PHE A 234 -12.95 -18.57 28.13
C PHE A 234 -13.43 -18.57 29.60
N GLY A 235 -14.72 -18.33 29.84
CA GLY A 235 -15.34 -18.48 31.17
C GLY A 235 -15.07 -17.33 32.15
N SER A 236 -14.49 -16.22 31.70
CA SER A 236 -14.32 -14.98 32.46
C SER A 236 -15.02 -13.80 31.79
N PRO A 237 -15.37 -12.72 32.52
CA PRO A 237 -15.96 -11.53 31.93
C PRO A 237 -15.02 -10.89 30.91
N ILE A 238 -15.44 -10.89 29.64
CA ILE A 238 -14.75 -10.25 28.53
C ILE A 238 -15.79 -9.56 27.62
N GLN A 239 -15.37 -8.50 26.94
CA GLN A 239 -16.16 -7.84 25.89
C GLN A 239 -15.49 -8.07 24.55
N LEU A 240 -16.30 -8.31 23.52
CA LEU A 240 -15.82 -8.49 22.17
C LEU A 240 -16.41 -7.42 21.26
N ILE A 241 -15.54 -6.73 20.52
CA ILE A 241 -15.91 -5.89 19.39
C ILE A 241 -15.45 -6.62 18.15
N VAL A 242 -16.36 -6.94 17.24
CA VAL A 242 -16.04 -7.56 15.96
C VAL A 242 -16.26 -6.56 14.84
N VAL A 243 -15.21 -6.25 14.08
CA VAL A 243 -15.30 -5.44 12.87
C VAL A 243 -15.28 -6.40 11.69
N ALA A 244 -16.44 -6.62 11.06
CA ALA A 244 -16.61 -7.54 9.93
C ALA A 244 -15.91 -7.08 8.62
N GLY A 245 -15.49 -5.81 8.55
CA GLY A 245 -14.91 -5.25 7.33
C GLY A 245 -15.94 -5.21 6.18
N LYS A 246 -15.64 -5.88 5.06
CA LYS A 246 -16.56 -6.05 3.91
C LYS A 246 -17.11 -7.48 3.80
N ASP A 247 -17.07 -8.20 4.91
CA ASP A 247 -17.62 -9.55 4.97
C ASP A 247 -19.04 -9.49 5.51
N ASP A 248 -20.01 -9.53 4.60
CA ASP A 248 -21.43 -9.47 4.96
C ASP A 248 -21.88 -10.75 5.69
N GLU A 249 -21.12 -11.85 5.58
CA GLU A 249 -21.40 -13.11 6.30
C GLU A 249 -20.97 -13.06 7.77
N LEU A 250 -20.10 -12.10 8.15
CA LEU A 250 -19.67 -11.88 9.54
C LEU A 250 -20.62 -10.96 10.33
N TYR A 251 -21.61 -10.33 9.68
CA TYR A 251 -22.55 -9.39 10.31
C TYR A 251 -23.75 -10.10 10.95
#